data_AF-A0A9Q0LBQ6-F1
#
_entry.id   AF-A0A9Q0LBQ6-F1
#
_cell.length_a   1.000
_cell.length_b   1.000
_cell.length_c   1.000
_cell.angle_alpha   90.00
_cell.angle_beta   90.00
_cell.angle_gamma   90.00
#
_symmetry.space_group_name_H-M   'P 1'
#
loop_
_entity.id
_entity.type
_entity.pdbx_description
1 polymer ?
#
loop_
_entity_poly.entity_id
_entity_poly.type
_entity_poly.pdbx_seq_one_letter_code
_entity_poly.pdbx_strand_id
1 'polypeptide(L)'
;MAKIFYIIITAFFLIFVQTKSIYINVNTGSDTTGDGTQGNPYKTINFGISKAITGDSLQISEGSYYENIIMDKVVYLNGSATNTPSVFGSVTLASNVTNWYGQILSNLNFYNTSYMLIVSSGLTFNGVVFYKVGFFLNGDISTYNAIFNFKGSVALIQSGLTWQNCTFYTGTYKNPAGALFSIRATGGPMIFDGILVEGYSPEGMSAQINLCCDFDTVTVRNSRSHGGGNFYICRVSGVSIYNNIFDGGPIGISGCDSVTIENNLFNNTGDFPVYGPNPDPYPGHTGGVGILGVDGADPQVSDITIQNNLFVGRIRSASVMVNRWKEAPTPATFNHVSIQYNDFSQIDDFQTSLIIDCNFTEAYMDASYNYWGSYYGPTLCAANTSCPYNPSSPSPLRVRGNVNLGSWYCDSTMQKVTTDGSNCAENPQPETSASDDHSLAVGLGVGIPLGVALIFVAIFAVYKKRRADNLRKQIFTSYQTGEWTSVLNN
;
A
#
# COMPACT_ATOMS: atom_id res chain seq x y z
N MET A 1 -46.74 -43.28 -0.94
CA MET A 1 -47.08 -42.07 -1.71
C MET A 1 -46.45 -40.79 -1.16
N ALA A 2 -46.42 -40.54 0.16
CA ALA A 2 -45.84 -39.31 0.73
C ALA A 2 -44.34 -39.06 0.41
N LYS A 3 -43.50 -40.09 0.29
CA LYS A 3 -42.07 -39.95 -0.06
C LYS A 3 -41.82 -39.54 -1.52
N ILE A 4 -42.70 -39.96 -2.45
CA ILE A 4 -42.62 -39.56 -3.87
C ILE A 4 -43.11 -38.11 -4.04
N PHE A 5 -44.10 -37.69 -3.24
CA PHE A 5 -44.57 -36.31 -3.21
C PHE A 5 -43.49 -35.34 -2.66
N TYR A 6 -42.72 -35.77 -1.64
CA TYR A 6 -41.63 -34.96 -1.08
C TYR A 6 -40.45 -34.79 -2.06
N ILE A 7 -40.11 -35.83 -2.86
CA ILE A 7 -39.07 -35.76 -3.90
C ILE A 7 -39.49 -34.85 -5.07
N ILE A 8 -40.77 -34.89 -5.47
CA ILE A 8 -41.28 -34.00 -6.53
C ILE A 8 -41.32 -32.54 -6.05
N ILE A 9 -41.72 -32.28 -4.79
CA ILE A 9 -41.72 -30.91 -4.22
C ILE A 9 -40.29 -30.37 -4.00
N THR A 10 -39.33 -31.20 -3.60
CA THR A 10 -37.91 -30.77 -3.48
C THR A 10 -37.21 -30.62 -4.83
N ALA A 11 -37.55 -31.43 -5.84
CA ALA A 11 -37.06 -31.26 -7.20
C ALA A 11 -37.66 -30.03 -7.91
N PHE A 12 -38.88 -29.62 -7.57
CA PHE A 12 -39.53 -28.42 -8.12
C PHE A 12 -38.99 -27.09 -7.55
N PHE A 13 -38.24 -27.14 -6.44
CA PHE A 13 -37.66 -25.95 -5.81
C PHE A 13 -36.22 -25.64 -6.24
N LEU A 14 -35.63 -26.44 -7.13
CA LEU A 14 -34.43 -26.10 -7.88
C LEU A 14 -34.79 -25.33 -9.15
N ILE A 15 -35.49 -24.20 -8.99
CA ILE A 15 -35.52 -23.20 -10.07
C ILE A 15 -34.10 -22.63 -10.12
N PHE A 16 -33.31 -23.11 -11.08
CA PHE A 16 -32.04 -22.49 -11.40
C PHE A 16 -32.32 -21.03 -11.74
N VAL A 17 -31.92 -20.13 -10.84
CA VAL A 17 -31.92 -18.70 -11.14
C VAL A 17 -30.87 -18.50 -12.22
N GLN A 18 -31.32 -18.45 -13.47
CA GLN A 18 -30.44 -18.20 -14.60
C GLN A 18 -30.09 -16.72 -14.58
N THR A 19 -28.82 -16.42 -14.26
CA THR A 19 -28.29 -15.08 -14.39
C THR A 19 -28.27 -14.70 -15.87
N LYS A 20 -28.66 -13.46 -16.17
CA LYS A 20 -28.67 -12.95 -17.55
C LYS A 20 -27.81 -11.70 -17.69
N SER A 21 -27.43 -11.44 -18.93
CA SER A 21 -26.81 -10.18 -19.32
C SER A 21 -27.89 -9.15 -19.67
N ILE A 22 -27.81 -7.97 -19.08
CA ILE A 22 -28.67 -6.81 -19.35
C ILE A 22 -27.81 -5.73 -20.00
N TYR A 23 -28.19 -5.27 -21.18
CA TYR A 23 -27.43 -4.28 -21.93
C TYR A 23 -27.96 -2.87 -21.66
N ILE A 24 -27.02 -1.95 -21.40
CA ILE A 24 -27.27 -0.53 -21.17
C ILE A 24 -26.46 0.28 -22.18
N ASN A 25 -27.11 1.25 -22.81
CA ASN A 25 -26.48 2.16 -23.76
C ASN A 25 -27.17 3.53 -23.70
N VAL A 26 -26.46 4.55 -23.21
CA VAL A 26 -27.05 5.88 -23.03
C VAL A 26 -27.47 6.55 -24.35
N ASN A 27 -26.81 6.20 -25.46
CA ASN A 27 -27.00 6.84 -26.76
C ASN A 27 -28.13 6.21 -27.59
N THR A 28 -28.34 4.89 -27.46
CA THR A 28 -29.28 4.13 -28.28
C THR A 28 -30.39 3.44 -27.49
N GLY A 29 -30.24 3.30 -26.17
CA GLY A 29 -31.20 2.63 -25.32
C GLY A 29 -32.42 3.46 -24.97
N SER A 30 -33.43 2.78 -24.41
CA SER A 30 -34.70 3.38 -23.97
C SER A 30 -35.18 2.74 -22.67
N ASP A 31 -35.47 3.53 -21.65
CA ASP A 31 -36.07 3.03 -20.41
C ASP A 31 -37.60 2.81 -20.54
N THR A 32 -38.20 3.22 -21.65
CA THR A 32 -39.64 3.01 -21.91
C THR A 32 -39.88 1.79 -22.79
N THR A 33 -39.04 1.59 -23.82
CA THR A 33 -39.24 0.55 -24.84
C THR A 33 -38.11 -0.46 -24.91
N GLY A 34 -36.97 -0.20 -24.25
CA GLY A 34 -35.88 -1.16 -24.13
C GLY A 34 -36.35 -2.41 -23.41
N ASP A 35 -35.75 -3.55 -23.75
CA ASP A 35 -35.97 -4.83 -23.09
C ASP A 35 -34.71 -5.38 -22.42
N GLY A 36 -33.60 -4.64 -22.50
CA GLY A 36 -32.32 -5.00 -21.91
C GLY A 36 -31.53 -6.00 -22.74
N THR A 37 -31.97 -6.34 -23.96
CA THR A 37 -31.17 -7.08 -24.93
C THR A 37 -30.14 -6.18 -25.62
N GLN A 38 -29.13 -6.76 -26.26
CA GLN A 38 -28.12 -6.00 -26.99
C GLN A 38 -28.72 -5.18 -28.14
N GLY A 39 -29.76 -5.70 -28.81
CA GLY A 39 -30.44 -5.02 -29.92
C GLY A 39 -31.43 -3.95 -29.47
N ASN A 40 -31.88 -3.97 -28.21
CA ASN A 40 -32.83 -3.02 -27.64
C ASN A 40 -32.50 -2.72 -26.16
N PRO A 41 -31.35 -2.06 -25.92
CA PRO A 41 -30.81 -1.87 -24.57
C PRO A 41 -31.64 -0.88 -23.73
N TYR A 42 -31.46 -0.94 -22.42
CA TYR A 42 -31.92 0.12 -21.52
C TYR A 42 -31.04 1.37 -21.64
N LYS A 43 -31.57 2.53 -21.28
CA LYS A 43 -30.85 3.80 -21.39
C LYS A 43 -30.01 4.11 -20.16
N THR A 44 -30.55 3.90 -18.97
CA THR A 44 -29.88 4.24 -17.70
C THR A 44 -29.44 3.00 -16.92
N ILE A 45 -28.42 3.17 -16.08
CA ILE A 45 -27.88 2.09 -15.26
C ILE A 45 -28.87 1.73 -14.16
N ASN A 46 -29.45 2.71 -13.47
CA ASN A 46 -30.44 2.45 -12.42
C ASN A 46 -31.69 1.74 -12.97
N PHE A 47 -32.14 2.05 -14.18
CA PHE A 47 -33.25 1.30 -14.78
C PHE A 47 -32.86 -0.15 -15.02
N GLY A 48 -31.66 -0.41 -15.55
CA GLY A 48 -31.12 -1.76 -15.66
C GLY A 48 -31.08 -2.52 -14.33
N ILE A 49 -30.60 -1.88 -13.25
CA ILE A 49 -30.59 -2.47 -11.90
C ILE A 49 -32.00 -2.78 -11.41
N SER A 50 -32.98 -1.91 -11.69
CA SER A 50 -34.37 -2.12 -11.32
C SER A 50 -34.99 -3.36 -11.99
N LYS A 51 -34.50 -3.73 -13.18
CA LYS A 51 -34.93 -4.91 -13.96
C LYS A 51 -34.11 -6.17 -13.69
N ALA A 52 -32.96 -6.01 -13.06
CA ALA A 52 -32.06 -7.08 -12.70
C ALA A 52 -32.55 -7.84 -11.45
N ILE A 53 -32.14 -9.10 -11.36
CA ILE A 53 -32.15 -9.89 -10.12
C ILE A 53 -30.73 -10.11 -9.63
N THR A 54 -30.57 -10.55 -8.38
CA THR A 54 -29.26 -10.87 -7.81
C THR A 54 -28.51 -11.88 -8.69
N GLY A 55 -27.25 -11.59 -9.00
CA GLY A 55 -26.37 -12.39 -9.85
C GLY A 55 -26.39 -12.00 -11.34
N ASP A 56 -27.35 -11.16 -11.78
CA ASP A 56 -27.35 -10.65 -13.15
C ASP A 56 -26.12 -9.76 -13.42
N SER A 57 -25.75 -9.69 -14.70
CA SER A 57 -24.65 -8.85 -15.17
C SER A 57 -25.19 -7.73 -16.07
N LEU A 58 -24.77 -6.50 -15.79
CA LEU A 58 -25.12 -5.32 -16.56
C LEU A 58 -23.94 -4.97 -17.47
N GLN A 59 -24.15 -5.02 -18.78
CA GLN A 59 -23.18 -4.70 -19.82
C GLN A 59 -23.38 -3.23 -20.23
N ILE A 60 -22.50 -2.36 -19.74
CA ILE A 60 -22.62 -0.91 -19.89
C ILE A 60 -21.74 -0.48 -21.08
N SER A 61 -22.40 0.00 -22.13
CA SER A 61 -21.72 0.52 -23.32
C SER A 61 -21.02 1.85 -23.01
N GLU A 62 -20.12 2.27 -23.89
CA GLU A 62 -19.48 3.58 -23.77
C GLU A 62 -20.52 4.71 -23.71
N GLY A 63 -20.18 5.78 -22.99
CA GLY A 63 -20.99 6.97 -22.90
C GLY A 63 -20.83 7.71 -21.57
N SER A 64 -21.49 8.86 -21.49
CA SER A 64 -21.55 9.70 -20.29
C SER A 64 -22.89 9.51 -19.59
N TYR A 65 -22.86 8.88 -18.42
CA TYR A 65 -24.03 8.58 -17.60
C TYR A 65 -24.12 9.59 -16.46
N TYR A 66 -25.15 10.42 -16.42
CA TYR A 66 -25.34 11.45 -15.39
C TYR A 66 -26.36 10.96 -14.35
N GLU A 67 -25.92 10.05 -13.47
CA GLU A 67 -26.77 9.45 -12.46
C GLU A 67 -25.99 9.06 -11.20
N ASN A 68 -26.71 8.98 -10.07
CA ASN A 68 -26.21 8.32 -8.86
C ASN A 68 -26.73 6.88 -8.85
N ILE A 69 -25.84 5.91 -8.95
CA ILE A 69 -26.16 4.49 -9.01
C ILE A 69 -26.48 3.98 -7.60
N ILE A 70 -27.59 3.28 -7.45
CA ILE A 70 -27.96 2.59 -6.21
C ILE A 70 -27.97 1.09 -6.48
N MET A 71 -27.05 0.36 -5.84
CA MET A 71 -27.02 -1.09 -5.87
C MET A 71 -27.74 -1.64 -4.64
N ASP A 72 -29.01 -1.97 -4.80
CA ASP A 72 -29.90 -2.55 -3.78
C ASP A 72 -30.02 -4.08 -3.86
N LYS A 73 -29.18 -4.68 -4.71
CA LYS A 73 -29.00 -6.13 -4.92
C LYS A 73 -27.59 -6.38 -5.43
N VAL A 74 -27.08 -7.61 -5.25
CA VAL A 74 -25.75 -7.99 -5.76
C VAL A 74 -25.86 -8.25 -7.27
N VAL A 75 -25.45 -7.28 -8.09
CA VAL A 75 -25.34 -7.40 -9.55
C VAL A 75 -23.93 -6.99 -9.99
N TYR A 76 -23.54 -7.39 -11.19
CA TYR A 76 -22.19 -7.13 -11.71
C TYR A 76 -22.24 -6.03 -12.78
N LEU A 77 -21.73 -4.83 -12.47
CA LEU A 77 -21.66 -3.73 -13.42
C LEU A 77 -20.36 -3.83 -14.23
N ASN A 78 -20.48 -4.11 -15.52
CA ASN A 78 -19.35 -4.34 -16.41
C ASN A 78 -19.38 -3.33 -17.56
N GLY A 79 -18.47 -2.36 -17.55
CA GLY A 79 -18.26 -1.48 -18.69
C GLY A 79 -17.41 -2.14 -19.78
N SER A 80 -17.37 -1.49 -20.95
CA SER A 80 -16.49 -1.89 -22.04
C SER A 80 -15.01 -1.68 -21.69
N ALA A 81 -14.18 -2.69 -21.92
CA ALA A 81 -12.73 -2.60 -21.68
C ALA A 81 -11.98 -1.73 -22.72
N THR A 82 -12.57 -1.49 -23.89
CA THR A 82 -11.94 -0.67 -24.94
C THR A 82 -12.34 0.80 -24.82
N ASN A 83 -13.59 1.05 -24.45
CA ASN A 83 -14.17 2.39 -24.33
C ASN A 83 -14.92 2.48 -23.00
N THR A 84 -14.16 2.70 -21.92
CA THR A 84 -14.63 2.71 -20.54
C THR A 84 -15.75 3.74 -20.36
N PRO A 85 -16.96 3.34 -19.91
CA PRO A 85 -18.06 4.25 -19.62
C PRO A 85 -17.71 5.21 -18.48
N SER A 86 -18.21 6.45 -18.59
CA SER A 86 -18.03 7.50 -17.60
C SER A 86 -19.33 7.77 -16.87
N VAL A 87 -19.33 7.58 -15.55
CA VAL A 87 -20.45 7.88 -14.66
C VAL A 87 -20.15 9.18 -13.91
N PHE A 88 -20.92 10.21 -14.19
CA PHE A 88 -20.88 11.50 -13.51
C PHE A 88 -21.82 11.48 -12.31
N GLY A 89 -21.35 10.87 -11.23
CA GLY A 89 -22.11 10.68 -10.00
C GLY A 89 -21.43 9.69 -9.05
N SER A 90 -22.22 9.17 -8.12
CA SER A 90 -21.77 8.19 -7.12
C SER A 90 -22.33 6.80 -7.41
N VAL A 91 -21.73 5.78 -6.80
CA VAL A 91 -22.31 4.44 -6.63
C VAL A 91 -22.50 4.16 -5.15
N THR A 92 -23.69 3.71 -4.77
CA THR A 92 -24.06 3.37 -3.40
C THR A 92 -24.32 1.88 -3.26
N LEU A 93 -23.57 1.22 -2.37
CA LEU A 93 -23.90 -0.12 -1.88
C LEU A 93 -24.90 0.01 -0.75
N ALA A 94 -26.15 -0.35 -1.02
CA ALA A 94 -27.27 -0.08 -0.13
C ALA A 94 -27.28 -1.04 1.08
N SER A 95 -27.75 -0.55 2.24
CA SER A 95 -27.77 -1.29 3.50
C SER A 95 -28.72 -2.50 3.51
N ASN A 96 -29.67 -2.57 2.58
CA ASN A 96 -30.57 -3.73 2.47
C ASN A 96 -29.88 -4.98 1.89
N VAL A 97 -28.66 -4.84 1.37
CA VAL A 97 -27.80 -5.94 0.93
C VAL A 97 -26.63 -6.05 1.88
N THR A 98 -26.69 -6.99 2.83
CA THR A 98 -25.67 -7.12 3.87
C THR A 98 -24.43 -7.91 3.42
N ASN A 99 -24.54 -8.79 2.42
CA ASN A 99 -23.46 -9.64 1.97
C ASN A 99 -23.12 -9.37 0.51
N TRP A 100 -21.89 -8.92 0.26
CA TRP A 100 -21.36 -8.64 -1.07
C TRP A 100 -20.24 -9.62 -1.40
N TYR A 101 -20.19 -10.06 -2.66
CA TYR A 101 -19.20 -11.01 -3.13
C TYR A 101 -18.96 -10.88 -4.64
N GLY A 102 -17.77 -11.29 -5.08
CA GLY A 102 -17.39 -11.31 -6.49
C GLY A 102 -17.01 -9.94 -7.05
N GLN A 103 -16.83 -9.87 -8.37
CA GLN A 103 -16.42 -8.67 -9.08
C GLN A 103 -17.62 -7.76 -9.35
N ILE A 104 -17.91 -6.85 -8.43
CA ILE A 104 -19.15 -6.07 -8.45
C ILE A 104 -19.10 -4.88 -9.42
N LEU A 105 -17.92 -4.29 -9.63
CA LEU A 105 -17.69 -3.24 -10.61
C LEU A 105 -16.47 -3.57 -11.47
N SER A 106 -16.59 -3.42 -12.79
CA SER A 106 -15.44 -3.52 -13.69
C SER A 106 -15.48 -2.59 -14.89
N ASN A 107 -14.31 -2.08 -15.28
CA ASN A 107 -14.10 -1.20 -16.44
C ASN A 107 -15.07 -0.01 -16.42
N LEU A 108 -15.07 0.78 -15.35
CA LEU A 108 -15.94 1.96 -15.19
C LEU A 108 -15.13 3.12 -14.64
N ASN A 109 -15.44 4.34 -15.10
CA ASN A 109 -14.87 5.56 -14.55
C ASN A 109 -15.97 6.35 -13.83
N PHE A 110 -15.71 6.73 -12.58
CA PHE A 110 -16.57 7.60 -11.80
C PHE A 110 -15.96 8.99 -11.71
N TYR A 111 -16.80 10.00 -11.90
CA TYR A 111 -16.46 11.42 -11.80
C TYR A 111 -17.41 12.09 -10.83
N ASN A 112 -16.89 12.72 -9.78
CA ASN A 112 -17.73 13.45 -8.83
C ASN A 112 -16.95 14.58 -8.15
N THR A 113 -17.65 15.56 -7.59
CA THR A 113 -17.12 16.60 -6.69
C THR A 113 -17.30 16.23 -5.21
N SER A 114 -17.78 15.01 -4.95
CA SER A 114 -18.03 14.44 -3.63
C SER A 114 -17.78 12.93 -3.68
N TYR A 115 -18.32 12.18 -2.71
CA TYR A 115 -18.15 10.74 -2.59
C TYR A 115 -18.54 10.00 -3.88
N MET A 116 -17.62 9.18 -4.40
CA MET A 116 -17.86 8.35 -5.59
C MET A 116 -18.32 6.94 -5.23
N LEU A 117 -17.78 6.33 -4.16
CA LEU A 117 -18.32 5.08 -3.60
C LEU A 117 -18.87 5.35 -2.19
N ILE A 118 -20.14 5.05 -2.01
CA ILE A 118 -20.82 5.14 -0.73
C ILE A 118 -21.11 3.72 -0.27
N VAL A 119 -20.55 3.35 0.89
CA VAL A 119 -20.74 2.05 1.50
C VAL A 119 -21.54 2.23 2.77
N SER A 120 -22.74 1.66 2.78
CA SER A 120 -23.60 1.71 3.96
C SER A 120 -22.97 0.97 5.15
N SER A 121 -23.43 1.23 6.36
CA SER A 121 -22.95 0.51 7.55
C SER A 121 -23.45 -0.94 7.57
N GLY A 122 -22.69 -1.82 8.23
CA GLY A 122 -23.11 -3.21 8.49
C GLY A 122 -23.01 -4.14 7.29
N LEU A 123 -22.22 -3.77 6.27
CA LEU A 123 -21.96 -4.63 5.13
C LEU A 123 -20.83 -5.62 5.44
N THR A 124 -20.91 -6.79 4.80
CA THR A 124 -19.91 -7.85 4.82
C THR A 124 -19.41 -8.08 3.40
N PHE A 125 -18.09 -8.00 3.20
CA PHE A 125 -17.42 -8.27 1.93
C PHE A 125 -16.71 -9.61 1.99
N ASN A 126 -17.04 -10.48 1.04
CA ASN A 126 -16.42 -11.78 0.87
C ASN A 126 -15.91 -11.94 -0.56
N GLY A 127 -14.62 -11.68 -0.77
CA GLY A 127 -14.01 -11.76 -2.11
C GLY A 127 -14.61 -10.74 -3.06
N VAL A 128 -14.90 -9.53 -2.56
CA VAL A 128 -15.34 -8.43 -3.40
C VAL A 128 -14.15 -7.92 -4.21
N VAL A 129 -14.34 -7.72 -5.50
CA VAL A 129 -13.31 -7.19 -6.40
C VAL A 129 -13.82 -5.96 -7.14
N PHE A 130 -13.05 -4.88 -7.07
CA PHE A 130 -13.15 -3.75 -7.98
C PHE A 130 -12.04 -3.90 -9.03
N TYR A 131 -12.40 -4.06 -10.31
CA TYR A 131 -11.44 -4.36 -11.36
C TYR A 131 -11.42 -3.28 -12.44
N LYS A 132 -10.28 -2.62 -12.67
CA LYS A 132 -10.15 -1.55 -13.68
C LYS A 132 -11.20 -0.45 -13.50
N VAL A 133 -11.40 -0.02 -12.25
CA VAL A 133 -12.31 1.08 -11.91
C VAL A 133 -11.49 2.33 -11.65
N GLY A 134 -11.84 3.43 -12.34
CA GLY A 134 -11.24 4.74 -12.11
C GLY A 134 -12.16 5.62 -11.27
N PHE A 135 -11.59 6.30 -10.29
CA PHE A 135 -12.25 7.28 -9.44
C PHE A 135 -11.56 8.63 -9.60
N PHE A 136 -12.21 9.55 -10.28
CA PHE A 136 -11.67 10.84 -10.66
C PHE A 136 -12.43 11.95 -9.96
N LEU A 137 -11.73 12.68 -9.09
CA LEU A 137 -12.29 13.90 -8.56
C LEU A 137 -12.46 14.92 -9.69
N ASN A 138 -13.57 15.67 -9.70
CA ASN A 138 -13.91 16.63 -10.75
C ASN A 138 -14.17 18.04 -10.18
N GLY A 139 -13.37 18.43 -9.18
CA GLY A 139 -13.48 19.73 -8.51
C GLY A 139 -12.88 19.70 -7.10
N ASP A 140 -12.68 20.89 -6.52
CA ASP A 140 -12.24 21.01 -5.14
C ASP A 140 -13.21 20.33 -4.17
N ILE A 141 -12.67 19.73 -3.12
CA ILE A 141 -13.47 19.13 -2.04
C ILE A 141 -13.31 19.91 -0.75
N SER A 142 -14.41 20.00 0.00
CA SER A 142 -14.43 20.60 1.34
C SER A 142 -14.51 19.55 2.46
N THR A 143 -14.62 18.26 2.13
CA THR A 143 -14.82 17.16 3.08
C THR A 143 -13.56 16.31 3.26
N TYR A 144 -13.44 15.66 4.43
CA TYR A 144 -12.29 14.81 4.81
C TYR A 144 -12.08 13.59 3.92
N ASN A 145 -13.15 13.03 3.37
CA ASN A 145 -13.06 11.94 2.41
C ASN A 145 -13.59 12.41 1.06
N ALA A 146 -12.80 12.21 0.00
CA ALA A 146 -13.15 12.64 -1.35
C ALA A 146 -13.88 11.55 -2.14
N ILE A 147 -13.36 10.32 -2.07
CA ILE A 147 -13.79 9.24 -2.98
C ILE A 147 -14.71 8.26 -2.26
N PHE A 148 -14.48 8.00 -0.97
CA PHE A 148 -15.20 6.96 -0.22
C PHE A 148 -15.95 7.52 1.00
N ASN A 149 -17.21 7.13 1.14
CA ASN A 149 -17.99 7.36 2.35
C ASN A 149 -18.47 6.05 2.94
N PHE A 150 -17.74 5.56 3.94
CA PHE A 150 -18.17 4.45 4.77
C PHE A 150 -18.99 5.00 5.93
N LYS A 151 -20.30 4.78 5.91
CA LYS A 151 -21.22 5.25 6.97
C LYS A 151 -21.12 4.42 8.27
N GLY A 152 -20.03 3.68 8.46
CA GLY A 152 -19.78 2.77 9.57
C GLY A 152 -18.59 1.84 9.28
N SER A 153 -18.49 0.73 10.02
CA SER A 153 -17.54 -0.34 9.71
C SER A 153 -18.09 -1.33 8.69
N VAL A 154 -17.20 -1.92 7.90
CA VAL A 154 -17.46 -3.03 6.97
C VAL A 154 -16.71 -4.27 7.47
N ALA A 155 -17.40 -5.40 7.57
CA ALA A 155 -16.74 -6.66 7.87
C ALA A 155 -16.09 -7.22 6.59
N LEU A 156 -14.81 -7.54 6.64
CA LEU A 156 -14.13 -8.33 5.62
C LEU A 156 -14.07 -9.77 6.13
N ILE A 157 -14.46 -10.73 5.31
CA ILE A 157 -14.40 -12.14 5.68
C ILE A 157 -13.77 -12.96 4.55
N GLN A 158 -13.16 -14.09 4.91
CA GLN A 158 -12.57 -15.05 3.97
C GLN A 158 -11.62 -14.36 2.97
N SER A 159 -12.05 -14.16 1.72
CA SER A 159 -11.26 -13.54 0.65
C SER A 159 -11.26 -12.00 0.68
N GLY A 160 -12.00 -11.39 1.61
CA GLY A 160 -11.96 -9.97 1.91
C GLY A 160 -12.29 -9.03 0.74
N LEU A 161 -11.45 -8.02 0.51
CA LEU A 161 -11.65 -6.96 -0.48
C LEU A 161 -10.41 -6.73 -1.34
N THR A 162 -10.58 -6.73 -2.66
CA THR A 162 -9.50 -6.50 -3.63
C THR A 162 -9.81 -5.30 -4.53
N TRP A 163 -8.82 -4.41 -4.67
CA TRP A 163 -8.73 -3.37 -5.68
C TRP A 163 -7.69 -3.79 -6.70
N GLN A 164 -8.11 -4.02 -7.94
CA GLN A 164 -7.24 -4.53 -8.98
C GLN A 164 -7.24 -3.61 -10.20
N ASN A 165 -6.07 -3.10 -10.57
CA ASN A 165 -5.89 -2.18 -11.70
C ASN A 165 -6.77 -0.91 -11.61
N CYS A 166 -7.06 -0.46 -10.39
CA CYS A 166 -7.88 0.73 -10.14
C CYS A 166 -7.05 2.02 -10.17
N THR A 167 -7.71 3.13 -10.54
CA THR A 167 -7.10 4.46 -10.50
C THR A 167 -7.84 5.34 -9.49
N PHE A 168 -7.09 6.01 -8.62
CA PHE A 168 -7.58 7.04 -7.70
C PHE A 168 -6.90 8.35 -8.08
N TYR A 169 -7.65 9.28 -8.65
CA TYR A 169 -7.12 10.50 -9.22
C TYR A 169 -7.79 11.74 -8.63
N THR A 170 -7.01 12.68 -8.13
CA THR A 170 -7.53 13.95 -7.61
C THR A 170 -7.14 15.15 -8.44
N GLY A 171 -6.31 14.96 -9.46
CA GLY A 171 -5.68 16.07 -10.17
C GLY A 171 -5.04 17.08 -9.22
N THR A 172 -5.25 18.36 -9.52
CA THR A 172 -4.70 19.49 -8.76
C THR A 172 -5.66 20.09 -7.74
N TYR A 173 -6.79 19.42 -7.50
CA TYR A 173 -7.88 19.96 -6.69
C TYR A 173 -7.47 20.08 -5.22
N LYS A 174 -7.95 21.13 -4.55
CA LYS A 174 -7.71 21.30 -3.12
C LYS A 174 -8.39 20.18 -2.35
N ASN A 175 -7.59 19.49 -1.54
CA ASN A 175 -8.05 18.59 -0.49
C ASN A 175 -7.47 19.07 0.86
N PRO A 176 -8.20 19.90 1.61
CA PRO A 176 -7.74 20.40 2.89
C PRO A 176 -7.73 19.31 3.97
N ALA A 177 -8.31 18.14 3.71
CA ALA A 177 -8.83 17.27 4.75
C ALA A 177 -8.31 15.82 4.67
N GLY A 178 -7.19 15.57 4.00
CA GLY A 178 -6.29 14.53 4.50
C GLY A 178 -6.33 13.16 3.82
N ALA A 179 -7.49 12.63 3.45
CA ALA A 179 -7.56 11.30 2.82
C ALA A 179 -8.51 11.23 1.62
N LEU A 180 -8.13 10.50 0.58
CA LEU A 180 -9.05 10.16 -0.52
C LEU A 180 -9.88 8.94 -0.21
N PHE A 181 -9.18 7.96 0.35
CA PHE A 181 -9.67 6.67 0.70
C PHE A 181 -9.43 6.51 2.19
N SER A 182 -10.48 6.52 2.98
CA SER A 182 -10.45 6.01 4.33
C SER A 182 -11.51 4.95 4.45
N ILE A 183 -11.11 3.73 4.80
CA ILE A 183 -12.04 2.65 5.07
C ILE A 183 -11.94 2.27 6.53
N ARG A 184 -13.11 2.11 7.16
CA ARG A 184 -13.22 1.43 8.44
C ARG A 184 -13.70 0.01 8.23
N ALA A 185 -12.82 -0.97 8.43
CA ALA A 185 -13.16 -2.37 8.22
C ALA A 185 -12.52 -3.30 9.26
N THR A 186 -13.08 -4.48 9.45
CA THR A 186 -12.62 -5.47 10.44
C THR A 186 -12.54 -6.85 9.82
N GLY A 187 -11.49 -7.61 10.12
CA GLY A 187 -11.32 -9.00 9.67
C GLY A 187 -10.51 -9.12 8.38
N GLY A 188 -10.95 -9.96 7.46
CA GLY A 188 -10.23 -10.53 6.30
C GLY A 188 -9.36 -9.59 5.44
N PRO A 189 -8.64 -10.16 4.45
CA PRO A 189 -7.57 -9.48 3.74
C PRO A 189 -8.05 -8.28 2.92
N MET A 190 -7.22 -7.25 2.85
CA MET A 190 -7.35 -6.15 1.91
C MET A 190 -6.18 -6.14 0.93
N ILE A 191 -6.48 -6.14 -0.37
CA ILE A 191 -5.46 -6.23 -1.42
C ILE A 191 -5.60 -5.04 -2.37
N PHE A 192 -4.49 -4.34 -2.60
CA PHE A 192 -4.30 -3.36 -3.66
C PHE A 192 -3.25 -3.89 -4.63
N ASP A 193 -3.68 -4.18 -5.86
CA ASP A 193 -2.84 -4.81 -6.89
C ASP A 193 -2.94 -4.02 -8.20
N GLY A 194 -1.83 -3.48 -8.68
CA GLY A 194 -1.85 -2.71 -9.93
C GLY A 194 -2.52 -1.34 -9.81
N ILE A 195 -2.64 -0.75 -8.62
CA ILE A 195 -3.37 0.51 -8.47
C ILE A 195 -2.50 1.73 -8.80
N LEU A 196 -3.14 2.77 -9.31
CA LEU A 196 -2.55 4.09 -9.48
C LEU A 196 -3.20 5.07 -8.49
N VAL A 197 -2.38 5.71 -7.65
CA VAL A 197 -2.80 6.75 -6.71
C VAL A 197 -2.12 8.06 -7.10
N GLU A 198 -2.88 8.98 -7.67
CA GLU A 198 -2.32 10.22 -8.22
C GLU A 198 -3.10 11.43 -7.72
N GLY A 199 -2.36 12.43 -7.27
CA GLY A 199 -2.96 13.67 -6.85
C GLY A 199 -1.95 14.63 -6.30
N TYR A 200 -2.04 15.89 -6.72
CA TYR A 200 -1.19 16.99 -6.27
C TYR A 200 -2.07 18.04 -5.60
N SER A 201 -1.86 18.29 -4.30
CA SER A 201 -2.53 19.40 -3.61
C SER A 201 -1.47 20.42 -3.19
N PRO A 202 -1.45 21.63 -3.76
CA PRO A 202 -0.52 22.66 -3.33
C PRO A 202 -0.81 23.19 -1.93
N GLU A 203 -2.02 22.95 -1.40
CA GLU A 203 -2.51 23.51 -0.14
C GLU A 203 -2.94 22.45 0.90
N GLY A 204 -2.54 21.19 0.74
CA GLY A 204 -2.93 20.14 1.69
C GLY A 204 -2.42 18.76 1.31
N MET A 205 -3.00 17.74 1.96
CA MET A 205 -2.68 16.35 1.65
C MET A 205 -3.11 16.02 0.22
N SER A 206 -2.15 15.51 -0.53
CA SER A 206 -2.30 14.84 -1.81
C SER A 206 -3.12 13.53 -1.68
N ALA A 207 -3.08 12.69 -2.70
CA ALA A 207 -3.86 11.48 -2.78
C ALA A 207 -3.49 10.41 -1.70
N GLN A 208 -4.08 10.47 -0.50
CA GLN A 208 -3.81 9.48 0.55
C GLN A 208 -4.81 8.32 0.57
N ILE A 209 -4.29 7.09 0.67
CA ILE A 209 -5.01 5.89 1.11
C ILE A 209 -4.72 5.65 2.59
N ASN A 210 -5.73 5.82 3.43
CA ASN A 210 -5.66 5.70 4.89
C ASN A 210 -6.42 4.44 5.37
N LEU A 211 -5.69 3.46 5.88
CA LEU A 211 -6.17 2.17 6.33
C LEU A 211 -5.88 2.05 7.83
N CYS A 212 -6.86 2.33 8.68
CA CYS A 212 -6.61 2.46 10.12
C CYS A 212 -7.58 1.65 10.96
N CYS A 213 -7.47 0.32 10.88
CA CYS A 213 -8.44 -0.62 11.44
C CYS A 213 -7.85 -2.01 11.65
N ASP A 214 -8.63 -2.85 12.34
CA ASP A 214 -8.30 -4.24 12.68
C ASP A 214 -8.47 -5.17 11.46
N PHE A 215 -7.65 -4.96 10.43
CA PHE A 215 -7.50 -5.88 9.30
C PHE A 215 -6.61 -7.06 9.70
N ASP A 216 -6.96 -8.26 9.23
CA ASP A 216 -6.12 -9.46 9.34
C ASP A 216 -4.80 -9.23 8.58
N THR A 217 -4.91 -8.79 7.31
CA THR A 217 -3.76 -8.46 6.47
C THR A 217 -4.07 -7.35 5.48
N VAL A 218 -3.04 -6.58 5.13
CA VAL A 218 -3.05 -5.61 4.03
C VAL A 218 -1.90 -5.92 3.07
N THR A 219 -2.20 -6.05 1.78
CA THR A 219 -1.21 -6.20 0.72
C THR A 219 -1.28 -5.04 -0.27
N VAL A 220 -0.17 -4.38 -0.53
CA VAL A 220 -0.02 -3.38 -1.60
C VAL A 220 1.08 -3.84 -2.55
N ARG A 221 0.73 -4.12 -3.80
CA ARG A 221 1.70 -4.62 -4.78
C ARG A 221 1.50 -4.09 -6.17
N ASN A 222 2.56 -4.12 -6.96
CA ASN A 222 2.54 -3.76 -8.38
C ASN A 222 1.89 -2.37 -8.61
N SER A 223 1.93 -1.49 -7.62
CA SER A 223 1.16 -0.26 -7.59
C SER A 223 2.08 0.95 -7.72
N ARG A 224 1.49 2.09 -8.08
CA ARG A 224 2.19 3.36 -8.21
C ARG A 224 1.46 4.45 -7.45
N SER A 225 2.22 5.29 -6.75
CA SER A 225 1.75 6.60 -6.31
C SER A 225 2.54 7.73 -6.98
N HIS A 226 1.89 8.85 -7.24
CA HIS A 226 2.49 10.05 -7.85
C HIS A 226 1.91 11.35 -7.26
N GLY A 227 2.66 12.46 -7.35
CA GLY A 227 2.19 13.81 -7.00
C GLY A 227 2.02 14.08 -5.51
N GLY A 228 2.56 13.20 -4.66
CA GLY A 228 2.33 13.17 -3.22
C GLY A 228 1.35 12.08 -2.79
N GLY A 229 0.78 11.30 -3.70
CA GLY A 229 -0.05 10.17 -3.34
C GLY A 229 0.67 9.21 -2.39
N ASN A 230 0.04 8.81 -1.29
CA ASN A 230 0.69 8.05 -0.22
C ASN A 230 -0.22 6.98 0.38
N PHE A 231 0.38 6.07 1.13
CA PHE A 231 -0.32 5.06 1.92
C PHE A 231 -0.06 5.30 3.40
N TYR A 232 -1.11 5.31 4.20
CA TYR A 232 -1.03 5.29 5.65
C TYR A 232 -1.76 4.05 6.15
N ILE A 233 -1.03 3.12 6.77
CA ILE A 233 -1.55 1.85 7.26
C ILE A 233 -1.32 1.81 8.75
N CYS A 234 -2.37 1.58 9.54
CA CYS A 234 -2.25 1.50 10.97
C CYS A 234 -3.08 0.37 11.59
N ARG A 235 -2.51 -0.26 12.64
CA ARG A 235 -3.15 -1.31 13.46
C ARG A 235 -3.50 -2.60 12.70
N VAL A 236 -2.58 -3.07 11.87
CA VAL A 236 -2.74 -4.28 11.05
C VAL A 236 -1.70 -5.34 11.45
N SER A 237 -2.12 -6.58 11.62
CA SER A 237 -1.27 -7.70 12.05
C SER A 237 -0.44 -8.38 10.94
N GLY A 238 -0.36 -7.75 9.77
CA GLY A 238 0.25 -8.36 8.61
C GLY A 238 0.21 -7.42 7.43
N VAL A 239 1.34 -6.79 7.13
CA VAL A 239 1.44 -5.82 6.05
C VAL A 239 2.48 -6.27 5.06
N SER A 240 2.11 -6.40 3.79
CA SER A 240 3.04 -6.74 2.71
C SER A 240 3.01 -5.66 1.63
N ILE A 241 4.13 -4.99 1.41
CA ILE A 241 4.28 -3.92 0.43
C ILE A 241 5.44 -4.26 -0.50
N TYR A 242 5.14 -4.62 -1.75
CA TYR A 242 6.20 -5.01 -2.68
C TYR A 242 5.98 -4.68 -4.15
N ASN A 243 7.09 -4.50 -4.88
CA ASN A 243 7.09 -4.17 -6.31
C ASN A 243 6.29 -2.90 -6.64
N ASN A 244 6.37 -1.88 -5.79
CA ASN A 244 5.68 -0.61 -5.99
C ASN A 244 6.63 0.52 -6.36
N ILE A 245 6.05 1.60 -6.88
CA ILE A 245 6.74 2.86 -7.17
C ILE A 245 6.06 3.98 -6.38
N PHE A 246 6.78 4.55 -5.45
CA PHE A 246 6.36 5.69 -4.65
C PHE A 246 7.08 6.93 -5.17
N ASP A 247 6.38 7.73 -5.98
CA ASP A 247 6.94 8.91 -6.64
C ASP A 247 6.34 10.17 -6.00
N GLY A 248 7.10 10.81 -5.12
CA GLY A 248 6.65 11.99 -4.38
C GLY A 248 6.05 11.72 -3.00
N GLY A 249 5.19 10.71 -2.85
CA GLY A 249 4.52 10.43 -1.58
C GLY A 249 5.16 9.30 -0.77
N PRO A 250 5.16 9.37 0.57
CA PRO A 250 5.72 8.35 1.47
C PRO A 250 4.84 7.09 1.61
N ILE A 251 5.30 6.16 2.43
CA ILE A 251 4.46 5.21 3.17
C ILE A 251 4.56 5.51 4.65
N GLY A 252 3.43 5.57 5.35
CA GLY A 252 3.36 5.59 6.81
C GLY A 252 2.77 4.28 7.35
N ILE A 253 3.48 3.63 8.26
CA ILE A 253 3.04 2.45 8.99
C ILE A 253 2.95 2.82 10.47
N SER A 254 1.84 2.53 11.14
CA SER A 254 1.66 2.87 12.56
C SER A 254 1.02 1.73 13.35
N GLY A 255 1.73 1.16 14.32
CA GLY A 255 1.15 0.08 15.15
C GLY A 255 0.82 -1.21 14.43
N CYS A 256 1.53 -1.50 13.34
CA CYS A 256 1.40 -2.77 12.66
C CYS A 256 2.43 -3.75 13.20
N ASP A 257 2.11 -5.04 13.12
CA ASP A 257 3.06 -6.13 13.31
C ASP A 257 3.23 -6.91 11.99
N SER A 258 4.28 -7.73 11.91
CA SER A 258 4.54 -8.60 10.76
C SER A 258 4.58 -7.83 9.42
N VAL A 259 5.36 -6.74 9.39
CA VAL A 259 5.42 -5.82 8.25
C VAL A 259 6.59 -6.19 7.35
N THR A 260 6.34 -6.40 6.06
CA THR A 260 7.37 -6.58 5.04
C THR A 260 7.24 -5.51 3.96
N ILE A 261 8.29 -4.73 3.74
CA ILE A 261 8.40 -3.71 2.68
C ILE A 261 9.59 -4.07 1.81
N GLU A 262 9.34 -4.57 0.60
CA GLU A 262 10.42 -5.05 -0.26
C GLU A 262 10.32 -4.75 -1.75
N ASN A 263 11.47 -4.62 -2.41
CA ASN A 263 11.54 -4.43 -3.86
C ASN A 263 10.75 -3.21 -4.37
N ASN A 264 10.67 -2.14 -3.59
CA ASN A 264 10.01 -0.89 -3.99
C ASN A 264 11.02 0.15 -4.48
N LEU A 265 10.56 1.05 -5.35
CA LEU A 265 11.25 2.28 -5.72
C LEU A 265 10.63 3.46 -4.98
N PHE A 266 11.42 4.19 -4.23
CA PHE A 266 11.06 5.46 -3.60
C PHE A 266 11.80 6.59 -4.33
N ASN A 267 11.08 7.41 -5.08
CA ASN A 267 11.61 8.49 -5.89
C ASN A 267 11.06 9.83 -5.41
N ASN A 268 11.94 10.81 -5.14
CA ASN A 268 11.55 12.17 -4.75
C ASN A 268 10.53 12.24 -3.59
N THR A 269 10.60 11.31 -2.65
CA THR A 269 9.57 11.17 -1.61
C THR A 269 9.69 12.28 -0.56
N GLY A 270 8.55 12.88 -0.21
CA GLY A 270 8.48 13.97 0.77
C GLY A 270 8.62 15.36 0.16
N ASP A 271 8.78 15.49 -1.16
CA ASP A 271 8.85 16.81 -1.82
C ASP A 271 7.53 17.57 -1.87
N PHE A 272 6.44 16.90 -1.52
CA PHE A 272 5.11 17.49 -1.48
C PHE A 272 4.78 17.90 -0.04
N PRO A 273 4.18 19.08 0.18
CA PRO A 273 3.72 19.49 1.50
C PRO A 273 2.59 18.56 1.94
N VAL A 274 2.93 17.48 2.67
CA VAL A 274 1.93 16.50 3.13
C VAL A 274 1.05 17.08 4.24
N TYR A 275 1.35 18.26 4.79
CA TYR A 275 0.45 18.94 5.72
C TYR A 275 0.36 20.42 5.35
N GLY A 276 -0.85 20.97 5.47
CA GLY A 276 -1.12 22.40 5.32
C GLY A 276 -0.32 23.25 6.34
N PRO A 277 -0.65 24.54 6.53
CA PRO A 277 0.17 25.50 7.27
C PRO A 277 0.35 25.22 8.77
N ASN A 278 -0.06 24.06 9.29
CA ASN A 278 0.28 23.63 10.63
C ASN A 278 1.73 23.12 10.63
N PRO A 279 2.68 23.86 11.21
CA PRO A 279 4.10 23.54 11.15
C PRO A 279 4.50 22.36 12.03
N ASP A 280 3.53 21.62 12.59
CA ASP A 280 3.85 20.46 13.41
C ASP A 280 4.43 19.37 12.49
N PRO A 281 5.75 19.14 12.59
CA PRO A 281 6.44 18.24 11.69
C PRO A 281 6.14 16.85 12.20
N TYR A 282 4.98 16.28 11.85
CA TYR A 282 4.72 14.87 12.06
C TYR A 282 5.72 14.13 11.17
N PRO A 283 6.84 13.63 11.71
CA PRO A 283 7.99 13.25 10.88
C PRO A 283 7.65 12.03 10.00
N GLY A 284 6.56 11.33 10.35
CA GLY A 284 6.05 10.12 9.72
C GLY A 284 5.57 10.26 8.29
N HIS A 285 5.31 11.49 7.85
CA HIS A 285 4.62 11.74 6.58
C HIS A 285 5.48 12.48 5.54
N THR A 286 6.77 12.66 5.79
CA THR A 286 7.64 13.51 4.95
C THR A 286 8.89 12.79 4.43
N GLY A 287 8.97 11.46 4.58
CA GLY A 287 10.10 10.62 4.18
C GLY A 287 9.81 9.65 3.03
N GLY A 288 10.62 8.59 2.90
CA GLY A 288 10.31 7.44 2.04
C GLY A 288 9.38 6.46 2.75
N VAL A 289 9.89 5.81 3.80
CA VAL A 289 9.16 4.91 4.69
C VAL A 289 9.17 5.46 6.12
N GLY A 290 8.00 5.75 6.67
CA GLY A 290 7.83 6.10 8.08
C GLY A 290 7.21 4.93 8.84
N ILE A 291 7.89 4.43 9.86
CA ILE A 291 7.37 3.50 10.86
C ILE A 291 7.16 4.29 12.16
N LEU A 292 5.92 4.33 12.63
CA LEU A 292 5.49 5.16 13.73
C LEU A 292 4.89 4.31 14.86
N GLY A 293 5.05 4.77 16.10
CA GLY A 293 4.16 4.36 17.18
C GLY A 293 2.71 4.81 16.90
N VAL A 294 1.74 4.19 17.59
CA VAL A 294 0.32 4.60 17.51
C VAL A 294 0.03 5.69 18.53
N ASP A 295 -0.87 6.59 18.15
CA ASP A 295 -1.51 7.51 19.08
C ASP A 295 -2.50 6.77 20.01
N GLY A 296 -2.24 6.79 21.32
CA GLY A 296 -3.29 6.65 22.34
C GLY A 296 -3.53 5.30 23.06
N ALA A 297 -2.94 4.16 22.70
CA ALA A 297 -2.83 2.95 23.54
C ALA A 297 -2.15 1.81 22.76
N ASP A 298 -1.05 1.32 23.32
CA ASP A 298 0.00 0.44 22.80
C ASP A 298 -0.44 -0.78 21.95
N PRO A 299 -0.21 -0.77 20.63
CA PRO A 299 0.15 -1.97 19.89
C PRO A 299 1.67 -1.96 19.68
N GLN A 300 2.33 -2.98 20.21
CA GLN A 300 3.74 -3.25 19.92
C GLN A 300 3.93 -3.25 18.40
N VAL A 301 4.89 -2.46 17.91
CA VAL A 301 5.30 -2.53 16.50
C VAL A 301 6.37 -3.60 16.43
N SER A 302 6.08 -4.72 15.78
CA SER A 302 6.99 -5.87 15.81
C SER A 302 7.18 -6.55 14.47
N ASP A 303 8.31 -7.24 14.31
CA ASP A 303 8.63 -8.06 13.15
C ASP A 303 8.56 -7.26 11.84
N ILE A 304 9.30 -6.14 11.82
CA ILE A 304 9.35 -5.22 10.69
C ILE A 304 10.57 -5.57 9.82
N THR A 305 10.35 -5.81 8.54
CA THR A 305 11.41 -6.06 7.55
C THR A 305 11.29 -5.06 6.40
N ILE A 306 12.33 -4.25 6.19
CA ILE A 306 12.45 -3.31 5.07
C ILE A 306 13.67 -3.72 4.25
N GLN A 307 13.46 -4.30 3.07
CA GLN A 307 14.57 -4.86 2.31
C GLN A 307 14.52 -4.69 0.79
N ASN A 308 15.68 -4.70 0.15
CA ASN A 308 15.79 -4.67 -1.32
C ASN A 308 15.15 -3.44 -1.98
N ASN A 309 14.84 -2.37 -1.23
CA ASN A 309 14.27 -1.14 -1.79
C ASN A 309 15.34 -0.25 -2.40
N LEU A 310 14.94 0.59 -3.36
CA LEU A 310 15.78 1.60 -4.00
C LEU A 310 15.22 2.99 -3.67
N PHE A 311 16.06 3.85 -3.10
CA PHE A 311 15.75 5.24 -2.75
C PHE A 311 16.57 6.18 -3.64
N VAL A 312 15.89 7.02 -4.40
CA VAL A 312 16.49 7.89 -5.42
C VAL A 312 15.90 9.30 -5.37
N GLY A 313 16.65 10.28 -5.86
CA GLY A 313 16.23 11.67 -5.97
C GLY A 313 16.20 12.39 -4.64
N ARG A 314 15.33 13.38 -4.51
CA ARG A 314 15.27 14.23 -3.32
C ARG A 314 14.35 13.65 -2.24
N ILE A 315 14.90 13.30 -1.09
CA ILE A 315 14.13 12.82 0.06
C ILE A 315 14.19 13.86 1.18
N ARG A 316 13.06 14.48 1.52
CA ARG A 316 13.04 15.67 2.41
C ARG A 316 13.31 15.40 3.88
N SER A 317 13.03 14.20 4.38
CA SER A 317 13.25 13.86 5.79
C SER A 317 14.19 12.67 5.91
N ALA A 318 13.66 11.46 5.97
CA ALA A 318 14.45 10.25 6.00
C ALA A 318 13.92 9.24 4.99
N SER A 319 14.82 8.50 4.36
CA SER A 319 14.43 7.41 3.46
C SER A 319 13.72 6.31 4.23
N VAL A 320 14.23 5.98 5.42
CA VAL A 320 13.54 5.16 6.40
C VAL A 320 13.54 5.90 7.74
N MET A 321 12.41 5.94 8.40
CA MET A 321 12.27 6.51 9.73
C MET A 321 11.59 5.51 10.66
N VAL A 322 12.15 5.32 11.85
CA VAL A 322 11.49 4.58 12.94
C VAL A 322 11.37 5.53 14.13
N ASN A 323 10.15 5.96 14.43
CA ASN A 323 9.94 7.02 15.42
C ASN A 323 8.75 6.72 16.33
N ARG A 324 8.86 7.19 17.58
CA ARG A 324 7.71 7.24 18.49
C ARG A 324 6.79 8.39 18.10
N TRP A 325 5.49 8.21 18.31
CA TRP A 325 4.58 9.33 18.26
C TRP A 325 4.89 10.26 19.44
N LYS A 326 5.29 11.51 19.16
CA LYS A 326 5.80 12.48 20.16
C LYS A 326 4.81 12.73 21.30
N GLU A 327 3.52 12.56 21.03
CA GLU A 327 2.43 12.85 21.97
C GLU A 327 1.84 11.58 22.61
N ALA A 328 2.34 10.38 22.28
CA ALA A 328 1.78 9.16 22.85
C ALA A 328 2.05 9.11 24.37
N PRO A 329 1.00 8.92 25.20
CA PRO A 329 1.14 8.88 26.66
C PRO A 329 1.92 7.65 27.15
N THR A 330 2.02 6.62 26.32
CA THR A 330 2.83 5.42 26.56
C THR A 330 3.86 5.28 25.43
N PRO A 331 5.15 5.06 25.73
CA PRO A 331 6.15 4.83 24.70
C PRO A 331 5.82 3.56 23.91
N ALA A 332 5.64 3.68 22.60
CA ALA A 332 5.57 2.49 21.74
C ALA A 332 6.87 1.68 21.86
N THR A 333 6.73 0.37 21.94
CA THR A 333 7.85 -0.57 21.85
C THR A 333 8.00 -1.04 20.40
N PHE A 334 9.25 -1.14 19.95
CA PHE A 334 9.59 -1.67 18.64
C PHE A 334 10.38 -2.96 18.86
N ASN A 335 9.92 -4.09 18.34
CA ASN A 335 10.60 -5.39 18.51
C ASN A 335 10.95 -5.96 17.14
N HIS A 336 12.20 -6.44 16.96
CA HIS A 336 12.68 -7.02 15.70
C HIS A 336 12.46 -6.13 14.47
N VAL A 337 13.29 -5.09 14.32
CA VAL A 337 13.27 -4.23 13.14
C VAL A 337 14.50 -4.52 12.27
N SER A 338 14.28 -5.08 11.09
CA SER A 338 15.32 -5.37 10.09
C SER A 338 15.22 -4.40 8.92
N ILE A 339 16.29 -3.69 8.63
CA ILE A 339 16.43 -2.77 7.49
C ILE A 339 17.67 -3.21 6.73
N GLN A 340 17.52 -4.03 5.68
CA GLN A 340 18.67 -4.67 5.02
C GLN A 340 18.62 -4.59 3.50
N TYR A 341 19.75 -4.62 2.83
CA TYR A 341 19.81 -4.72 1.35
C TYR A 341 19.15 -3.55 0.61
N ASN A 342 18.95 -2.40 1.25
CA ASN A 342 18.40 -1.21 0.62
C ASN A 342 19.53 -0.39 -0.04
N ASP A 343 19.18 0.30 -1.11
CA ASP A 343 20.08 1.18 -1.87
C ASP A 343 19.64 2.64 -1.69
N PHE A 344 20.50 3.44 -1.07
CA PHE A 344 20.32 4.87 -0.80
C PHE A 344 21.27 5.73 -1.64
N SER A 345 21.95 5.15 -2.64
CA SER A 345 23.11 5.77 -3.26
C SER A 345 22.84 6.94 -4.20
N GLN A 346 21.57 7.13 -4.58
CA GLN A 346 21.14 8.14 -5.54
C GLN A 346 20.28 9.22 -4.88
N ILE A 347 20.47 9.48 -3.59
CA ILE A 347 19.75 10.54 -2.89
C ILE A 347 20.50 11.86 -3.09
N ASP A 348 19.81 12.85 -3.67
CA ASP A 348 20.42 14.12 -4.10
C ASP A 348 20.58 15.16 -2.96
N ASP A 349 19.87 14.98 -1.83
CA ASP A 349 19.82 15.93 -0.70
C ASP A 349 20.05 15.17 0.62
N PHE A 350 21.21 15.36 1.26
CA PHE A 350 21.68 14.60 2.44
C PHE A 350 20.99 15.03 3.76
N GLN A 351 19.73 15.46 3.75
CA GLN A 351 19.08 15.94 4.98
C GLN A 351 18.99 14.86 6.05
N THR A 352 18.82 13.57 5.69
CA THR A 352 19.18 12.36 6.46
C THR A 352 18.77 11.11 5.67
N SER A 353 19.60 10.07 5.55
CA SER A 353 19.18 8.83 4.87
C SER A 353 18.35 7.92 5.77
N LEU A 354 18.59 7.96 7.08
CA LEU A 354 17.88 7.16 8.08
C LEU A 354 17.75 7.97 9.38
N ILE A 355 16.56 7.97 9.98
CA ILE A 355 16.32 8.55 11.31
C ILE A 355 15.73 7.47 12.21
N ILE A 356 16.37 7.24 13.35
CA ILE A 356 15.88 6.32 14.37
C ILE A 356 15.78 7.09 15.70
N ASP A 357 14.56 7.40 16.12
CA ASP A 357 14.28 8.13 17.37
C ASP A 357 13.31 7.33 18.26
N CYS A 358 13.81 6.22 18.82
CA CYS A 358 13.06 5.37 19.75
C CYS A 358 13.92 4.96 20.94
N ASN A 359 13.27 4.70 22.09
CA ASN A 359 13.92 4.06 23.23
C ASN A 359 13.90 2.55 22.98
N PHE A 360 15.01 1.99 22.55
CA PHE A 360 15.20 0.55 22.48
C PHE A 360 15.81 0.06 23.79
N THR A 361 14.98 -0.15 24.81
CA THR A 361 15.45 -0.85 26.01
C THR A 361 15.63 -2.36 25.76
N GLU A 362 14.95 -2.93 24.74
CA GLU A 362 14.99 -4.37 24.43
C GLU A 362 14.97 -4.71 22.92
N ALA A 363 15.01 -3.73 22.02
CA ALA A 363 14.86 -3.98 20.59
C ALA A 363 16.16 -4.36 19.90
N TYR A 364 16.11 -5.43 19.10
CA TYR A 364 17.13 -5.72 18.10
C TYR A 364 16.78 -4.99 16.80
N MET A 365 17.63 -4.04 16.41
CA MET A 365 17.59 -3.46 15.07
C MET A 365 18.81 -3.92 14.27
N ASP A 366 18.55 -4.45 13.07
CA ASP A 366 19.58 -4.88 12.13
C ASP A 366 19.56 -3.99 10.89
N ALA A 367 20.56 -3.12 10.78
CA ALA A 367 20.74 -2.22 9.64
C ALA A 367 21.87 -2.68 8.68
N SER A 368 22.19 -3.98 8.69
CA SER A 368 23.30 -4.53 7.92
C SER A 368 23.00 -4.55 6.40
N TYR A 369 24.04 -4.63 5.58
CA TYR A 369 23.92 -4.86 4.13
C TYR A 369 23.22 -3.75 3.33
N ASN A 370 23.14 -2.51 3.83
CA ASN A 370 22.66 -1.37 3.06
C ASN A 370 23.80 -0.69 2.28
N TYR A 371 23.48 -0.14 1.11
CA TYR A 371 24.40 0.67 0.29
C TYR A 371 24.04 2.16 0.40
N TRP A 372 24.96 2.98 0.90
CA TRP A 372 24.72 4.39 1.24
C TRP A 372 25.25 5.40 0.21
N GLY A 373 25.86 4.94 -0.89
CA GLY A 373 26.35 5.78 -2.00
C GLY A 373 27.58 6.65 -1.75
N SER A 374 27.99 6.89 -0.50
CA SER A 374 29.22 7.64 -0.19
C SER A 374 29.95 7.08 1.04
N TYR A 375 31.23 7.48 1.17
CA TYR A 375 32.18 7.02 2.19
C TYR A 375 31.70 7.22 3.64
N TYR A 376 30.88 8.25 3.85
CA TYR A 376 30.33 8.60 5.17
C TYR A 376 29.09 7.76 5.41
N GLY A 377 29.32 6.49 5.77
CA GLY A 377 28.27 5.62 6.26
C GLY A 377 27.59 6.16 7.54
N PRO A 378 26.77 5.33 8.19
CA PRO A 378 25.99 5.71 9.36
C PRO A 378 26.86 6.34 10.47
N THR A 379 26.68 7.63 10.80
CA THR A 379 27.31 8.24 11.99
C THR A 379 26.50 7.89 13.25
N LEU A 380 27.09 7.12 14.17
CA LEU A 380 26.49 6.84 15.47
C LEU A 380 26.61 8.09 16.38
N CYS A 381 25.48 8.66 16.81
CA CYS A 381 25.47 9.53 17.99
C CYS A 381 25.64 8.64 19.23
N ALA A 382 26.63 8.92 20.08
CA ALA A 382 26.82 8.19 21.34
C ALA A 382 25.54 8.25 22.20
N ALA A 383 25.16 7.11 22.80
CA ALA A 383 23.84 6.85 23.38
C ALA A 383 23.35 7.84 24.48
N ASN A 384 24.21 8.74 24.99
CA ASN A 384 23.90 9.60 26.14
C ASN A 384 24.29 11.09 25.98
N THR A 385 24.70 11.55 24.80
CA THR A 385 24.89 12.98 24.57
C THR A 385 23.71 13.54 23.78
N SER A 386 23.15 14.65 24.24
CA SER A 386 22.21 15.45 23.46
C SER A 386 22.91 15.86 22.17
N CYS A 387 22.73 15.11 21.08
CA CYS A 387 23.27 15.46 19.76
C CYS A 387 22.68 16.85 19.43
N PRO A 388 23.46 17.95 19.53
CA PRO A 388 22.90 19.27 19.31
C PRO A 388 22.46 19.30 17.86
N TYR A 389 21.22 19.73 17.63
CA TYR A 389 20.73 20.02 16.29
C TYR A 389 21.65 21.10 15.71
N ASN A 390 22.61 20.69 14.90
CA ASN A 390 23.42 21.60 14.10
C ASN A 390 22.80 21.66 12.70
N PRO A 391 21.92 22.63 12.40
CA PRO A 391 21.32 22.76 11.08
C PRO A 391 22.35 23.07 9.98
N SER A 392 23.61 23.37 10.34
CA SER A 392 24.69 23.64 9.39
C SER A 392 25.59 22.44 9.07
N SER A 393 25.36 21.28 9.69
CA SER A 393 26.11 20.05 9.42
C SER A 393 25.14 18.92 9.04
N PRO A 394 25.06 18.51 7.76
CA PRO A 394 24.27 17.36 7.34
C PRO A 394 24.93 16.09 7.89
N SER A 395 24.58 15.72 9.11
CA SER A 395 24.96 14.42 9.66
C SER A 395 23.98 13.37 9.13
N PRO A 396 24.44 12.36 8.37
CA PRO A 396 23.57 11.50 7.55
C PRO A 396 22.68 10.53 8.34
N LEU A 397 22.88 10.40 9.65
CA LEU A 397 22.15 9.46 10.51
C LEU A 397 22.01 9.99 11.94
N ARG A 398 20.85 9.74 12.56
CA ARG A 398 20.66 9.78 14.01
C ARG A 398 20.16 8.43 14.49
N VAL A 399 20.94 7.79 15.36
CA VAL A 399 20.53 6.58 16.08
C VAL A 399 20.49 6.89 17.57
N ARG A 400 19.39 6.54 18.24
CA ARG A 400 19.30 6.49 19.70
C ARG A 400 18.88 5.07 20.11
N GLY A 401 19.56 4.50 21.10
CA GLY A 401 19.30 3.16 21.66
C GLY A 401 20.26 2.05 21.22
N ASN A 402 19.97 0.81 21.63
CA ASN A 402 20.76 -0.39 21.32
C ASN A 402 20.53 -0.85 19.88
N VAL A 403 21.28 -0.29 18.92
CA VAL A 403 21.17 -0.66 17.50
C VAL A 403 22.42 -1.41 17.05
N ASN A 404 22.24 -2.60 16.48
CA ASN A 404 23.32 -3.32 15.83
C ASN A 404 23.39 -2.87 14.37
N LEU A 405 24.34 -2.00 14.05
CA LEU A 405 24.55 -1.57 12.67
C LEU A 405 25.23 -2.63 11.80
N GLY A 406 25.75 -3.72 12.39
CA GLY A 406 26.43 -4.79 11.68
C GLY A 406 27.52 -4.30 10.71
N SER A 407 27.79 -5.10 9.68
CA SER A 407 28.65 -4.68 8.56
C SER A 407 27.84 -3.85 7.56
N TRP A 408 28.34 -2.66 7.23
CA TRP A 408 27.80 -1.81 6.16
C TRP A 408 28.78 -1.78 4.98
N TYR A 409 28.24 -1.54 3.78
CA TYR A 409 29.00 -1.69 2.53
C TYR A 409 29.09 -0.34 1.83
N CYS A 410 30.27 -0.08 1.31
CA CYS A 410 30.67 1.17 0.66
C CYS A 410 30.61 1.08 -0.87
N ASP A 411 30.20 -0.06 -1.45
CA ASP A 411 30.01 -0.22 -2.89
C ASP A 411 28.67 -0.85 -3.27
N SER A 412 28.26 -0.63 -4.53
CA SER A 412 27.02 -1.15 -5.11
C SER A 412 27.04 -2.66 -5.32
N THR A 413 28.17 -3.33 -5.08
CA THR A 413 28.32 -4.78 -5.20
C THR A 413 28.04 -5.51 -3.88
N MET A 414 27.95 -4.78 -2.75
CA MET A 414 27.82 -5.32 -1.40
C MET A 414 28.93 -6.33 -1.05
N GLN A 415 30.13 -6.15 -1.61
CA GLN A 415 31.29 -6.94 -1.24
C GLN A 415 32.01 -6.29 -0.06
N LYS A 416 32.36 -7.09 0.96
CA LYS A 416 33.09 -6.60 2.13
C LYS A 416 34.45 -6.13 1.62
N VAL A 417 34.73 -4.83 1.69
CA VAL A 417 36.03 -4.31 1.28
C VAL A 417 37.06 -4.96 2.18
N THR A 418 37.89 -5.81 1.57
CA THR A 418 38.97 -6.51 2.26
C THR A 418 40.07 -5.49 2.58
N THR A 419 40.74 -5.75 3.70
CA THR A 419 41.62 -4.91 4.54
C THR A 419 42.86 -4.30 3.85
N ASP A 420 42.90 -4.22 2.53
CA ASP A 420 44.09 -3.95 1.74
C ASP A 420 44.04 -2.58 1.03
N GLY A 421 42.93 -1.85 1.11
CA GLY A 421 42.74 -0.66 0.27
C GLY A 421 41.88 0.43 0.89
N SER A 422 42.43 1.10 1.91
CA SER A 422 42.27 2.51 2.30
C SER A 422 40.93 3.26 2.21
N ASN A 423 39.77 2.64 1.92
CA ASN A 423 38.58 3.41 1.52
C ASN A 423 37.24 3.07 2.19
N CYS A 424 37.20 2.31 3.29
CA CYS A 424 36.01 2.26 4.13
C CYS A 424 36.49 2.22 5.57
N ALA A 425 36.50 3.36 6.25
CA ALA A 425 36.92 3.43 7.64
C ALA A 425 35.90 2.68 8.49
N GLU A 426 36.23 1.46 8.94
CA GLU A 426 35.53 0.85 10.07
C GLU A 426 35.67 1.83 11.26
N ASN A 427 34.53 2.33 11.75
CA ASN A 427 34.51 3.14 12.95
C ASN A 427 35.00 2.26 14.12
N PRO A 428 36.04 2.65 14.89
CA PRO A 428 36.50 1.85 16.00
C PRO A 428 35.35 1.60 16.98
N GLN A 429 34.99 0.34 17.18
CA GLN A 429 34.08 -0.09 18.24
C GLN A 429 34.63 0.41 19.59
N PRO A 430 33.78 0.88 20.53
CA PRO A 430 34.22 1.10 21.89
C PRO A 430 34.65 -0.25 22.49
N GLU A 431 35.91 -0.40 22.85
CA GLU A 431 36.41 -1.60 23.51
C GLU A 431 35.64 -1.83 24.83
N THR A 432 34.78 -2.84 24.86
CA THR A 432 34.34 -3.47 26.11
C THR A 432 34.95 -4.85 26.20
N SER A 433 35.88 -5.00 27.13
CA SER A 433 36.47 -6.27 27.53
C SER A 433 35.44 -7.11 28.29
N ALA A 434 35.04 -8.25 27.74
CA ALA A 434 34.91 -9.53 28.44
C ALA A 434 34.36 -10.59 27.48
N SER A 435 35.10 -11.68 27.37
CA SER A 435 34.75 -12.93 26.71
C SER A 435 33.50 -13.56 27.30
N ASP A 436 32.56 -13.98 26.46
CA ASP A 436 31.81 -15.22 26.66
C ASP A 436 31.40 -15.78 25.29
N ASP A 437 32.11 -16.84 24.90
CA ASP A 437 31.85 -17.65 23.71
C ASP A 437 30.62 -18.52 23.95
N HIS A 438 29.49 -18.16 23.35
CA HIS A 438 28.33 -19.04 23.22
C HIS A 438 28.15 -19.42 21.74
N SER A 439 28.83 -20.48 21.32
CA SER A 439 28.54 -21.16 20.05
C SER A 439 27.19 -21.87 20.14
N LEU A 440 26.16 -21.30 19.51
CA LEU A 440 24.88 -21.99 19.29
C LEU A 440 25.05 -22.98 18.12
N ALA A 441 25.26 -24.26 18.43
CA ALA A 441 25.21 -25.33 17.46
C ALA A 441 23.74 -25.66 17.12
N VAL A 442 23.26 -25.20 15.96
CA VAL A 442 21.98 -25.65 15.40
C VAL A 442 22.21 -26.97 14.68
N GLY A 443 21.85 -28.09 15.33
CA GLY A 443 21.87 -29.41 14.72
C GLY A 443 20.76 -29.59 13.71
N LEU A 444 21.05 -29.37 12.42
CA LEU A 444 20.19 -29.83 11.33
C LEU A 444 20.52 -31.30 11.02
N GLY A 445 19.63 -32.20 11.46
CA GLY A 445 19.72 -33.65 11.31
C GLY A 445 19.45 -34.16 9.90
N VAL A 446 20.18 -33.67 8.90
CA VAL A 446 20.25 -34.27 7.55
C VAL A 446 21.69 -34.11 7.07
N GLY A 447 22.34 -35.23 6.73
CA GLY A 447 23.76 -35.34 6.40
C GLY A 447 24.19 -34.66 5.09
N ILE A 448 23.95 -33.36 4.98
CA ILE A 448 24.51 -32.51 3.94
C ILE A 448 25.87 -32.00 4.46
N PRO A 449 26.99 -32.24 3.75
CA PRO A 449 28.28 -31.70 4.15
C PRO A 449 28.21 -30.18 4.32
N LEU A 450 28.76 -29.64 5.41
CA LEU A 450 28.70 -28.21 5.76
C LEU A 450 29.07 -27.28 4.59
N GLY A 451 30.04 -27.68 3.76
CA GLY A 451 30.46 -26.94 2.57
C GLY A 451 29.38 -26.80 1.51
N VAL A 452 28.50 -27.79 1.37
CA VAL A 452 27.38 -27.77 0.41
C VAL A 452 26.28 -26.83 0.90
N ALA A 453 25.98 -26.82 2.20
CA ALA A 453 25.01 -25.89 2.80
C ALA A 453 25.44 -24.42 2.62
N LEU A 454 26.73 -24.11 2.84
CA LEU A 454 27.29 -22.77 2.61
C LEU A 454 27.21 -22.35 1.13
N ILE A 455 27.45 -23.28 0.20
CA ILE A 455 27.31 -23.03 -1.24
C ILE A 455 25.85 -22.73 -1.60
N PHE A 456 24.88 -23.46 -1.05
CA PHE A 456 23.46 -23.20 -1.32
C PHE A 456 23.01 -21.83 -0.79
N VAL A 457 23.45 -21.43 0.42
CA VAL A 457 23.16 -20.10 0.96
C VAL A 457 23.77 -18.99 0.08
N ALA A 458 25.02 -19.16 -0.36
CA ALA A 458 25.67 -18.22 -1.27
C ALA A 458 24.97 -18.14 -2.64
N ILE A 459 24.60 -19.28 -3.23
CA ILE A 459 23.86 -19.33 -4.51
C ILE A 459 22.50 -18.65 -4.37
N PHE A 460 21.78 -18.90 -3.27
CA PHE A 460 20.46 -18.32 -3.04
C PHE A 460 20.54 -16.80 -2.83
N ALA A 461 21.56 -16.31 -2.13
CA ALA A 461 21.84 -14.89 -1.99
C ALA A 461 22.17 -14.22 -3.34
N VAL A 462 23.02 -14.86 -4.16
CA VAL A 462 23.36 -14.38 -5.51
C VAL A 462 22.14 -14.39 -6.44
N TYR A 463 21.28 -15.40 -6.34
CA TYR A 463 20.05 -15.50 -7.13
C TYR A 463 19.05 -14.40 -6.74
N LYS A 464 18.77 -14.22 -5.44
CA LYS A 464 17.91 -13.13 -4.94
C LYS A 464 18.43 -11.77 -5.42
N LYS A 465 19.74 -11.54 -5.32
CA LYS A 465 20.40 -10.32 -5.81
C LYS A 465 20.22 -10.12 -7.31
N ARG A 466 20.55 -11.11 -8.15
CA ARG A 466 20.39 -10.99 -9.61
C ARG A 466 18.94 -10.70 -10.01
N ARG A 467 17.98 -11.31 -9.32
CA ARG A 467 16.56 -11.05 -9.56
C ARG A 467 16.19 -9.62 -9.17
N ALA A 468 16.63 -9.14 -8.00
CA ALA A 468 16.43 -7.77 -7.56
C ALA A 468 17.09 -6.77 -8.53
N ASP A 469 18.32 -7.01 -8.98
CA ASP A 469 19.03 -6.14 -9.93
C ASP A 469 18.34 -6.09 -11.30
N ASN A 470 17.83 -7.22 -11.80
CA ASN A 470 17.08 -7.28 -13.05
C ASN A 470 15.73 -6.56 -12.93
N LEU A 471 15.01 -6.76 -11.83
CA LEU A 471 13.76 -6.07 -11.56
C LEU A 471 14.00 -4.56 -11.39
N ARG A 472 15.05 -4.15 -10.68
CA ARG A 472 15.49 -2.75 -10.57
C ARG A 472 15.79 -2.14 -11.94
N LYS A 473 16.53 -2.83 -12.80
CA LYS A 473 16.79 -2.37 -14.18
C LYS A 473 15.50 -2.22 -14.97
N GLN A 474 14.58 -3.18 -14.89
CA GLN A 474 13.29 -3.10 -15.57
C GLN A 474 12.44 -1.94 -15.06
N ILE A 475 12.31 -1.79 -13.74
CA ILE A 475 11.59 -0.67 -13.11
C ILE A 475 12.22 0.66 -13.55
N PHE A 476 13.54 0.79 -13.47
CA PHE A 476 14.23 2.03 -13.82
C PHE A 476 14.11 2.36 -15.31
N THR A 477 14.25 1.36 -16.19
CA THR A 477 14.06 1.56 -17.65
C THR A 477 12.62 1.96 -17.96
N SER A 478 11.61 1.29 -17.41
CA SER A 478 10.21 1.67 -17.63
C SER A 478 9.86 3.04 -17.03
N TYR A 479 10.51 3.44 -15.95
CA TYR A 479 10.41 4.80 -15.42
C TYR A 479 10.91 5.83 -16.41
N GLN A 480 12.09 5.60 -17.01
CA GLN A 480 12.64 6.52 -17.99
C GLN A 480 11.85 6.56 -19.30
N THR A 481 11.28 5.43 -19.74
CA THR A 481 10.58 5.35 -21.03
C THR A 481 9.09 5.67 -20.94
N GLY A 482 8.49 5.65 -19.75
CA GLY A 482 7.04 5.81 -19.56
C GLY A 482 6.22 4.57 -19.99
N GLU A 483 6.86 3.49 -20.42
CA GLU A 483 6.21 2.24 -20.87
C GLU A 483 6.05 1.26 -19.70
N TRP A 484 4.96 1.41 -18.95
CA TRP A 484 4.73 0.65 -17.71
C TRP A 484 3.79 -0.54 -17.85
N THR A 485 2.90 -0.53 -18.84
CA THR A 485 1.95 -1.63 -19.08
C THR A 485 2.64 -2.96 -19.42
N SER A 486 3.90 -2.93 -19.88
CA SER A 486 4.68 -4.14 -20.17
C SER A 486 5.41 -4.71 -18.95
N VAL A 487 5.71 -3.91 -17.92
CA VAL A 487 6.42 -4.36 -16.70
C VAL A 487 5.49 -4.92 -15.65
N LEU A 488 4.26 -4.42 -15.54
CA LEU A 488 3.27 -4.96 -14.59
C LEU A 488 2.68 -6.31 -15.04
N ASN A 489 2.84 -6.68 -16.31
CA ASN A 489 2.29 -7.90 -16.91
C ASN A 489 3.29 -9.07 -17.01
N ASN A 490 4.55 -8.88 -16.62
CA ASN A 490 5.63 -9.89 -16.63
C ASN A 490 6.14 -10.13 -15.20
#